data_AF-A0A3N4H809-F1
#
_entry.id   AF-A0A3N4H809-F1
#
_cell.length_a   1.000
_cell.length_b   1.000
_cell.length_c   1.000
_cell.angle_alpha   90.00
_cell.angle_beta   90.00
_cell.angle_gamma   90.00
#
_symmetry.space_group_name_H-M   'P 1'
#
loop_
_entity.id
_entity.type
_entity.pdbx_description
1 polymer ?
#
loop_
_entity_poly.entity_id
_entity_poly.type
_entity_poly.pdbx_seq_one_letter_code
_entity_poly.pdbx_strand_id
1 'polypeptide(L)'
;MIFQETDTIWFEIALVSFVFALGNILLGHFEAKTPKVRRVGKFFATLCLVCLISHFFGRKTALILLAFSFIPVGLIHLWWLPKKGVNGWTAEPKEKYYRLRGWKNKEFEKPR
;
A
#
# COMPACT_ATOMS: atom_id res chain seq x y z
N MET A 1 -34.37 -14.23 9.64
CA MET A 1 -33.50 -13.18 9.08
C MET A 1 -32.09 -13.74 9.11
N ILE A 2 -31.53 -14.10 7.95
CA ILE A 2 -30.16 -14.61 7.88
C ILE A 2 -29.25 -13.38 7.93
N PHE A 3 -28.55 -13.16 9.05
CA PHE A 3 -27.42 -12.24 9.06
C PHE A 3 -26.34 -12.86 8.18
N GLN A 4 -26.02 -12.27 7.03
CA GLN A 4 -24.81 -12.67 6.33
C GLN A 4 -23.63 -12.10 7.13
N GLU A 5 -22.57 -12.88 7.34
CA GLU A 5 -21.34 -12.42 8.02
C GLU A 5 -20.75 -11.17 7.36
N THR A 6 -21.05 -10.98 6.08
CA THR A 6 -20.70 -9.77 5.35
C THR A 6 -21.35 -8.53 5.92
N ASP A 7 -22.48 -8.57 6.62
CA ASP A 7 -23.19 -7.37 7.12
C ASP A 7 -22.55 -6.75 8.36
N THR A 8 -21.48 -7.35 8.88
CA THR A 8 -20.77 -6.88 10.07
C THR A 8 -19.50 -6.11 9.72
N ILE A 9 -18.97 -5.35 10.68
CA ILE A 9 -17.69 -4.62 10.54
C ILE A 9 -16.48 -5.54 10.28
N TRP A 10 -16.64 -6.85 10.55
CA TRP A 10 -15.61 -7.85 10.26
C TRP A 10 -15.30 -7.97 8.78
N PHE A 11 -16.26 -7.65 7.90
CA PHE A 11 -16.02 -7.63 6.46
C PHE A 11 -14.95 -6.61 6.08
N GLU A 12 -15.05 -5.37 6.58
CA GLU A 12 -14.06 -4.31 6.36
C GLU A 12 -12.70 -4.71 6.92
N ILE A 13 -12.68 -5.29 8.13
CA ILE A 13 -11.44 -5.75 8.76
C ILE A 13 -10.76 -6.82 7.91
N ALA A 14 -11.50 -7.83 7.48
CA ALA A 14 -10.98 -8.91 6.64
C ALA A 14 -10.49 -8.38 5.29
N LEU A 15 -11.26 -7.53 4.63
CA LEU A 15 -10.93 -6.99 3.32
C LEU A 15 -9.67 -6.11 3.36
N VAL A 16 -9.57 -5.18 4.32
CA VAL A 16 -8.37 -4.33 4.45
C VAL A 16 -7.16 -5.17 4.81
N SER A 17 -7.31 -6.15 5.72
CA SER A 17 -6.23 -7.06 6.08
C SER A 17 -5.73 -7.88 4.89
N PHE A 18 -6.65 -8.39 4.08
CA PHE A 18 -6.33 -9.12 2.85
C PHE A 18 -5.58 -8.24 1.84
N VAL A 19 -6.05 -7.02 1.59
CA VAL A 19 -5.38 -6.03 0.72
C VAL A 19 -3.96 -5.74 1.19
N PHE A 20 -3.76 -5.49 2.49
CA PHE A 20 -2.42 -5.23 3.03
C PHE A 20 -1.52 -6.47 2.99
N ALA A 21 -2.07 -7.67 3.20
CA ALA A 21 -1.32 -8.91 3.06
C ALA A 21 -0.82 -9.08 1.62
N LEU A 22 -1.72 -8.97 0.63
CA LEU A 22 -1.35 -9.02 -0.79
C LEU A 22 -0.34 -7.93 -1.17
N GLY A 23 -0.58 -6.68 -0.77
CA GLY A 23 0.31 -5.57 -1.05
C GLY A 23 1.71 -5.78 -0.47
N ASN A 24 1.83 -6.33 0.74
CA ASN A 24 3.13 -6.64 1.34
C ASN A 24 3.84 -7.81 0.65
N ILE A 25 3.11 -8.83 0.19
CA ILE A 25 3.68 -9.97 -0.55
C ILE A 25 4.16 -9.51 -1.94
N LEU A 26 3.33 -8.78 -2.67
CA LEU A 26 3.59 -8.41 -4.06
C LEU A 26 4.52 -7.20 -4.19
N LEU A 27 4.41 -6.22 -3.29
CA LEU A 27 5.08 -4.92 -3.41
C LEU A 27 5.98 -4.59 -2.20
N GLY A 28 6.22 -5.55 -1.29
CA GLY A 28 6.98 -5.32 -0.06
C GLY A 28 8.42 -4.84 -0.27
N HIS A 29 9.05 -5.20 -1.40
CA HIS A 29 10.39 -4.76 -1.77
C HIS A 29 10.47 -3.26 -2.06
N PHE A 30 9.37 -2.62 -2.48
CA PHE A 30 9.31 -1.16 -2.62
C PHE A 30 9.44 -0.45 -1.28
N GLU A 31 9.15 -1.12 -0.16
CA GLU A 31 9.27 -0.53 1.17
C GLU A 31 10.56 -0.97 1.90
N ALA A 32 11.50 -1.69 1.26
CA ALA A 32 12.64 -2.37 1.89
C ALA A 32 13.31 -1.64 3.07
N LYS A 33 13.62 -0.34 2.95
CA LYS A 33 14.27 0.46 4.01
C LYS A 33 13.31 1.33 4.85
N THR A 34 12.00 1.29 4.58
CA THR A 34 10.99 1.93 5.44
C THR A 34 10.94 1.23 6.80
N PRO A 35 10.98 1.97 7.93
CA PRO A 35 10.81 1.42 9.28
C PRO A 35 9.53 0.58 9.41
N LYS A 36 9.64 -0.60 10.03
CA LYS A 36 8.51 -1.53 10.20
C LYS A 36 7.31 -0.88 10.90
N VAL A 37 7.56 -0.04 11.91
CA VAL A 37 6.51 0.70 12.64
C VAL A 37 5.69 1.60 11.72
N ARG A 38 6.31 2.26 10.73
CA ARG A 38 5.57 3.06 9.75
C ARG A 38 4.70 2.19 8.83
N ARG A 39 5.14 0.97 8.50
CA ARG A 39 4.34 0.05 7.69
C ARG A 39 3.13 -0.48 8.46
N VAL A 40 3.33 -0.88 9.71
CA VAL A 40 2.25 -1.30 10.62
C VAL A 40 1.29 -0.14 10.89
N GLY A 41 1.81 1.06 11.09
CA GLY A 41 1.01 2.28 11.27
C GLY A 41 0.12 2.57 10.06
N LYS A 42 0.61 2.42 8.82
CA LYS A 42 -0.23 2.55 7.60
C LYS A 42 -1.40 1.57 7.61
N PHE A 43 -1.15 0.31 7.98
CA PHE A 43 -2.21 -0.71 8.06
C PHE A 43 -3.31 -0.32 9.05
N PHE A 44 -2.94 -0.03 10.31
CA PHE A 44 -3.93 0.33 11.32
C PHE A 44 -4.62 1.66 11.01
N ALA A 45 -3.92 2.65 10.47
CA ALA A 45 -4.52 3.92 10.06
C ALA A 45 -5.58 3.71 8.96
N THR A 46 -5.27 2.93 7.92
CA THR A 46 -6.25 2.62 6.86
C THR A 46 -7.40 1.78 7.40
N LEU A 47 -7.12 0.78 8.25
CA LEU A 47 -8.15 -0.06 8.85
C LEU A 47 -9.14 0.75 9.69
N CYS A 48 -8.62 1.59 10.61
CA CYS A 48 -9.45 2.48 11.42
C CYS A 48 -10.25 3.45 10.55
N LEU A 49 -9.62 4.06 9.54
CA LEU A 49 -10.30 4.98 8.62
C LEU A 49 -11.47 4.30 7.89
N VAL A 50 -11.24 3.13 7.30
CA VAL A 50 -12.29 2.39 6.56
C VAL A 50 -13.41 1.96 7.50
N CYS A 51 -13.09 1.46 8.71
CA CYS A 51 -14.10 1.05 9.68
C CYS A 51 -14.95 2.23 10.15
N LEU A 52 -14.32 3.38 10.47
CA LEU A 52 -15.03 4.60 10.88
C LEU A 52 -15.95 5.11 9.77
N ILE A 53 -15.46 5.16 8.53
CA ILE A 53 -16.28 5.60 7.40
C ILE A 53 -17.43 4.63 7.17
N SER A 54 -17.20 3.32 7.26
CA SER A 54 -18.27 2.33 7.10
C SER A 54 -19.34 2.50 8.17
N HIS A 55 -18.93 2.74 9.42
CA HIS A 55 -19.84 2.96 10.54
C HIS A 55 -20.69 4.23 10.39
N PHE A 56 -20.09 5.36 10.00
CA PHE A 56 -20.79 6.66 9.96
C PHE A 56 -21.46 6.97 8.61
N PHE A 57 -20.89 6.50 7.49
CA PHE A 57 -21.31 6.87 6.13
C PHE A 57 -21.71 5.65 5.28
N GLY A 58 -21.74 4.46 5.90
CA GLY A 58 -22.10 3.21 5.26
C GLY A 58 -20.95 2.57 4.47
N ARG A 59 -21.01 1.25 4.37
CA ARG A 59 -20.00 0.41 3.69
C ARG A 59 -19.71 0.84 2.26
N LYS A 60 -20.73 1.14 1.47
CA LYS A 60 -20.55 1.49 0.05
C LYS A 60 -19.58 2.66 -0.10
N THR A 61 -19.73 3.68 0.75
CA THR A 61 -18.84 4.85 0.80
C THR A 61 -17.41 4.45 1.18
N ALA A 62 -17.25 3.63 2.22
CA ALA A 62 -15.94 3.14 2.66
C ALA A 62 -15.21 2.34 1.58
N LEU A 63 -15.92 1.45 0.88
CA LEU A 63 -15.34 0.63 -0.19
C LEU A 63 -14.97 1.44 -1.43
N ILE A 64 -15.79 2.43 -1.80
CA ILE A 64 -15.46 3.37 -2.88
C ILE A 64 -14.15 4.11 -2.54
N LEU A 65 -14.03 4.63 -1.31
CA LEU A 65 -12.81 5.33 -0.88
C LEU A 65 -11.59 4.40 -0.81
N LEU A 66 -11.77 3.16 -0.33
CA LEU A 66 -10.72 2.15 -0.35
C LEU A 66 -10.28 1.86 -1.80
N ALA A 67 -11.22 1.70 -2.74
CA ALA A 67 -10.91 1.51 -4.16
C ALA A 67 -10.14 2.70 -4.76
N PHE A 68 -10.55 3.93 -4.43
CA PHE A 68 -9.86 5.15 -4.87
C PHE A 68 -8.41 5.23 -4.35
N SER A 69 -8.12 4.66 -3.17
CA SER A 69 -6.76 4.64 -2.62
C SER A 69 -5.75 3.86 -3.46
N PHE A 70 -6.20 3.00 -4.38
CA PHE A 70 -5.33 2.27 -5.31
C PHE A 70 -4.95 3.08 -6.55
N ILE A 71 -5.63 4.20 -6.85
CA ILE A 71 -5.28 5.04 -8.01
C ILE A 71 -3.83 5.53 -7.92
N PRO A 72 -3.36 6.10 -6.78
CA PRO A 72 -1.95 6.44 -6.62
C PRO A 72 -1.00 5.26 -6.82
N VAL A 73 -1.37 4.06 -6.36
CA VAL A 73 -0.57 2.84 -6.56
C VAL A 73 -0.43 2.55 -8.06
N GLY A 74 -1.54 2.51 -8.79
CA GLY A 74 -1.53 2.32 -10.24
C GLY A 74 -0.71 3.38 -10.97
N LEU A 75 -0.92 4.66 -10.66
CA LEU A 75 -0.18 5.76 -11.30
C LEU A 75 1.33 5.69 -11.03
N ILE A 76 1.73 5.38 -9.79
CA ILE A 76 3.14 5.28 -9.42
C ILE A 76 3.80 4.10 -10.12
N HIS A 77 3.18 2.92 -10.08
CA HIS A 77 3.76 1.69 -10.59
C HIS A 77 3.69 1.60 -12.12
N LEU A 78 2.57 1.96 -12.74
CA LEU A 78 2.38 1.77 -14.19
C LEU A 78 2.96 2.91 -15.03
N TRP A 79 3.10 4.12 -14.47
CA TRP A 79 3.50 5.29 -15.24
C TRP A 79 4.69 6.04 -14.66
N TRP A 80 4.62 6.50 -13.41
CA TRP A 80 5.64 7.40 -12.86
C TRP A 80 7.00 6.72 -12.67
N LEU A 81 7.05 5.50 -12.11
CA LEU A 81 8.29 4.74 -11.95
C LEU A 81 8.92 4.38 -13.31
N PRO A 82 8.18 3.80 -14.29
CA PRO A 82 8.70 3.57 -15.63
C PRO A 82 9.23 4.83 -16.30
N LYS A 83 8.51 5.96 -16.17
CA LYS A 83 8.97 7.28 -16.68
C LYS A 83 10.26 7.75 -16.01
N LYS A 84 10.50 7.36 -14.76
CA LYS A 84 11.77 7.57 -14.06
C LYS A 84 12.80 6.48 -14.35
N GLY A 85 12.56 5.58 -15.31
CA GLY A 85 13.46 4.49 -15.68
C GLY A 85 13.68 3.48 -14.56
N VAL A 86 12.67 3.27 -13.73
CA VAL A 86 12.61 2.21 -12.72
C VAL A 86 11.43 1.30 -13.07
N ASN A 87 11.63 0.00 -13.06
CA ASN A 87 10.58 -0.98 -13.29
C ASN A 87 9.51 -0.88 -12.19
N GLY A 88 8.28 -0.66 -12.62
CA GLY A 88 7.11 -0.51 -11.76
C GLY A 88 6.72 -1.75 -10.95
N TRP A 89 7.22 -2.93 -11.31
CA TRP A 89 6.94 -4.18 -10.61
C TRP A 89 8.12 -4.63 -9.76
N THR A 90 9.36 -4.54 -10.25
CA THR A 90 10.55 -5.09 -9.55
C THR A 90 11.35 -4.05 -8.77
N ALA A 91 11.09 -2.75 -8.97
CA ALA A 91 11.88 -1.64 -8.44
C ALA A 91 13.33 -1.59 -8.98
N GLU A 92 13.61 -2.25 -10.11
CA GLU A 92 14.93 -2.25 -10.73
C GLU A 92 15.12 -1.12 -11.75
N PRO A 93 16.32 -0.52 -11.86
CA PRO A 93 17.51 -0.77 -11.05
C PRO A 93 17.38 -0.19 -9.63
N LYS A 94 17.76 -1.00 -8.61
CA LYS A 94 17.57 -0.68 -7.19
C LYS A 94 18.26 0.61 -6.76
N GLU A 95 19.42 0.91 -7.31
CA GLU A 95 20.16 2.15 -7.06
C GLU A 95 19.30 3.39 -7.37
N LYS A 96 18.72 3.43 -8.57
CA LYS A 96 17.90 4.55 -9.01
C LYS A 96 16.63 4.66 -8.16
N TYR A 97 16.01 3.53 -7.84
CA TYR A 97 14.86 3.50 -6.95
C TYR A 97 15.18 4.04 -5.55
N TYR A 98 16.28 3.59 -4.95
CA TYR A 98 16.69 4.05 -3.61
C TYR A 98 17.00 5.55 -3.60
N ARG A 99 17.63 6.06 -4.67
CA ARG A 99 17.85 7.50 -4.86
C ARG A 99 16.54 8.28 -4.95
N LEU A 100 15.55 7.80 -5.70
CA LEU A 100 14.21 8.41 -5.75
C LEU A 100 13.51 8.42 -4.38
N ARG A 101 13.76 7.41 -3.56
CA ARG A 101 13.23 7.29 -2.19
C ARG A 101 14.01 8.10 -1.15
N GLY A 102 15.13 8.73 -1.53
CA GLY A 102 16.03 9.41 -0.60
C GLY A 102 16.70 8.46 0.40
N TRP A 103 16.79 7.17 0.07
CA TRP A 103 17.44 6.19 0.92
C TRP A 103 18.94 6.14 0.63
N LYS A 104 19.76 6.28 1.68
CA LYS A 104 21.22 6.12 1.59
C LYS A 104 21.56 4.66 1.34
N ASN A 105 22.53 4.39 0.46
CA ASN A 105 23.10 3.05 0.32
C ASN A 105 24.61 3.11 0.17
N LYS A 106 25.34 2.67 1.21
CA LYS A 106 26.81 2.62 1.20
C LYS A 106 27.38 1.78 0.04
N GLU A 107 26.60 0.82 -0.44
CA GLU A 107 26.94 -0.07 -1.54
C GLU A 107 26.97 0.63 -2.91
N PHE A 108 26.19 1.72 -3.07
CA PHE A 108 26.17 2.54 -4.30
C PHE A 108 26.99 3.84 -4.16
N GLU A 109 27.52 4.13 -2.96
CA GLU A 109 28.35 5.31 -2.68
C GLU A 109 29.85 5.04 -2.94
N LYS A 110 30.27 3.79 -3.16
CA LYS A 110 31.64 3.49 -3.57
C LYS A 110 31.86 3.89 -5.03
N PRO A 111 32.91 4.66 -5.37
CA PRO A 111 33.27 4.91 -6.76
C PRO A 111 33.60 3.56 -7.42
N ARG A 112 32.98 3.31 -8.58
CA ARG A 112 33.31 2.17 -9.46
C ARG A 112 34.63 2.41 -10.17
#